data_AF-A0A0A6ZTY5-F1
#
_entry.id   AF-A0A0A6ZTY5-F1
#
_cell.length_a   1.000
_cell.length_b   1.000
_cell.length_c   1.000
_cell.angle_alpha   90.00
_cell.angle_beta   90.00
_cell.angle_gamma   90.00
#
_symmetry.space_group_name_H-M   'P 1'
#
loop_
_entity.id
_entity.type
_entity.pdbx_description
1 polymer ?
#
loop_
_entity_poly.entity_id
_entity_poly.type
_entity_poly.pdbx_seq_one_letter_code
_entity_poly.pdbx_strand_id
1 'polypeptide(L)'
;MASVSISCPSCSATDGVVRNGKSTAGHQRYLCSHCRKTWQLQFTYTASQPGTHRWLFYAYDRLRKTVVAHVFGERTTVMLPTY
;
A
#
# COMPACT_ATOMS: atom_id res chain seq x y z
N MET A 1 -26.45 -14.15 -1.58
CA MET A 1 -25.44 -13.28 -2.21
C MET A 1 -24.58 -12.71 -1.10
N ALA A 2 -23.28 -13.01 -1.06
CA ALA A 2 -22.38 -12.45 -0.06
C ALA A 2 -22.00 -11.02 -0.45
N SER A 3 -22.56 -10.01 0.21
CA SER A 3 -22.09 -8.63 0.08
C SER A 3 -20.81 -8.48 0.90
N VAL A 4 -19.66 -8.33 0.23
CA VAL A 4 -18.42 -7.95 0.91
C VAL A 4 -18.58 -6.49 1.34
N SER A 5 -18.58 -6.24 2.65
CA SER A 5 -18.59 -4.88 3.22
C SER A 5 -17.21 -4.24 3.04
N ILE A 6 -17.05 -3.47 1.96
CA ILE A 6 -15.79 -2.80 1.64
C ILE A 6 -15.78 -1.43 2.33
N SER A 7 -14.88 -1.26 3.30
CA SER A 7 -14.68 0.01 3.99
C SER A 7 -13.52 0.80 3.37
N CYS A 8 -13.61 2.13 3.43
CA CYS A 8 -12.52 2.99 3.02
C CYS A 8 -11.36 2.94 4.05
N PRO A 9 -10.13 2.58 3.66
CA PRO A 9 -9.01 2.49 4.60
C PRO A 9 -8.52 3.84 5.13
N SER A 10 -8.99 4.97 4.59
CA SER A 10 -8.59 6.31 5.04
C SER A 10 -9.57 6.98 5.99
N CYS A 11 -10.87 6.68 5.90
CA CYS A 11 -11.90 7.33 6.73
C CYS A 11 -12.88 6.33 7.36
N SER A 12 -12.65 5.03 7.18
CA SER A 12 -13.46 3.92 7.71
C SER A 12 -14.92 3.90 7.26
N ALA A 13 -15.35 4.84 6.40
CA ALA A 13 -16.69 4.87 5.85
C ALA A 13 -16.92 3.66 4.93
N THR A 14 -18.01 2.94 5.16
CA THR A 14 -18.49 1.85 4.30
C THR A 14 -19.53 2.35 3.30
N ASP A 15 -20.28 3.40 3.69
CA ASP A 15 -21.17 4.10 2.77
C ASP A 15 -20.38 5.00 1.81
N GLY A 16 -20.89 5.17 0.60
CA GLY A 16 -20.25 6.00 -0.42
C GLY A 16 -18.99 5.40 -1.07
N VAL A 17 -18.72 4.11 -0.89
CA VAL A 17 -17.66 3.38 -1.61
C VAL A 17 -18.17 2.94 -2.98
N VAL A 18 -17.58 3.48 -4.04
CA VAL A 18 -17.98 3.19 -5.43
C VAL A 18 -16.84 2.54 -6.22
N ARG A 19 -17.19 1.76 -7.25
CA ARG A 19 -16.22 1.16 -8.19
C ARG A 19 -15.69 2.24 -9.13
N ASN A 20 -14.37 2.44 -9.16
CA ASN A 20 -13.68 3.44 -9.98
C ASN A 20 -12.87 2.79 -11.11
N GLY A 21 -13.53 1.95 -11.91
CA GLY A 21 -12.87 1.18 -12.97
C GLY A 21 -11.87 0.14 -12.45
N LYS A 22 -11.00 -0.34 -13.34
CA LYS A 22 -9.96 -1.33 -13.05
C LYS A 22 -8.58 -0.75 -13.36
N SER A 23 -7.54 -1.25 -12.69
CA SER A 23 -6.15 -0.95 -13.05
C SER A 23 -5.77 -1.63 -14.36
N THR A 24 -4.61 -1.28 -14.93
CA THR A 24 -4.06 -1.92 -16.14
C THR A 24 -3.91 -3.44 -15.97
N ALA A 25 -3.62 -3.91 -14.75
CA ALA A 25 -3.55 -5.33 -14.41
C ALA A 25 -4.93 -5.99 -14.20
N GLY A 26 -6.03 -5.25 -14.39
CA GLY A 26 -7.40 -5.76 -14.25
C GLY A 26 -7.97 -5.74 -12.84
N HIS A 27 -7.21 -5.30 -11.82
CA HIS A 27 -7.70 -5.24 -10.44
C HIS A 27 -8.69 -4.10 -10.23
N GLN A 28 -9.75 -4.36 -9.44
CA GLN A 28 -10.78 -3.37 -9.13
C GLN A 28 -10.21 -2.20 -8.31
N ARG A 29 -10.51 -0.97 -8.74
CA ARG A 29 -10.25 0.25 -7.97
C ARG A 29 -11.54 0.72 -7.31
N TYR A 30 -11.42 1.26 -6.11
CA TYR A 30 -12.54 1.82 -5.35
C TYR A 30 -12.26 3.28 -5.05
N LEU A 31 -13.30 4.11 -5.09
CA LEU A 31 -13.29 5.52 -4.73
C LEU A 31 -14.24 5.72 -3.55
N CYS A 32 -13.84 6.52 -2.58
CA CYS A 32 -14.70 6.93 -1.47
C CYS A 32 -15.23 8.33 -1.77
N SER A 33 -16.55 8.53 -1.72
CA SER A 33 -17.16 9.85 -1.92
C SER A 33 -16.78 10.85 -0.81
N HIS A 34 -16.66 10.39 0.43
CA HIS A 34 -16.37 11.24 1.59
C HIS A 34 -14.97 11.85 1.55
N CYS A 35 -13.93 11.02 1.34
CA CYS A 35 -12.53 11.49 1.33
C CYS A 35 -11.94 11.67 -0.08
N ARG A 36 -12.69 11.30 -1.13
CA ARG A 36 -12.27 11.34 -2.55
C ARG A 36 -10.98 10.56 -2.87
N LYS A 37 -10.55 9.67 -1.98
CA LYS A 37 -9.37 8.82 -2.18
C LYS A 37 -9.75 7.56 -2.95
N THR A 38 -8.86 7.16 -3.86
CA THR A 38 -8.95 5.91 -4.61
C THR A 38 -7.99 4.88 -4.04
N TRP A 39 -8.42 3.64 -3.86
CA TRP A 39 -7.56 2.53 -3.42
C TRP A 39 -7.85 1.25 -4.19
N GLN A 40 -6.99 0.25 -3.98
CA GLN A 40 -7.10 -1.10 -4.50
C GLN A 40 -6.99 -2.09 -3.34
N LEU A 41 -7.74 -3.19 -3.41
CA LEU A 41 -7.64 -4.28 -2.43
C LEU A 41 -6.63 -5.35 -2.86
N GLN A 42 -6.45 -5.52 -4.17
CA GLN A 42 -5.55 -6.49 -4.75
C GLN A 42 -4.48 -5.80 -5.59
N PHE A 43 -3.26 -6.31 -5.46
CA PHE A 43 -2.08 -5.88 -6.20
C PHE A 43 -1.45 -7.10 -6.86
N THR A 44 -0.98 -6.96 -8.09
CA THR A 44 -0.30 -8.03 -8.84
C THR A 44 1.10 -8.29 -8.29
N TYR A 45 1.81 -7.22 -7.92
CA TYR A 45 3.15 -7.30 -7.39
C TYR A 45 3.13 -7.34 -5.86
N THR A 46 3.80 -8.33 -5.28
CA THR A 46 3.82 -8.55 -3.82
C THR A 46 4.40 -7.37 -3.09
N ALA A 47 5.47 -6.72 -3.58
CA ALA A 47 6.07 -5.60 -2.86
C ALA A 47 5.19 -4.33 -2.82
N SER A 48 4.13 -4.26 -3.63
CA SER A 48 3.13 -3.18 -3.58
C SER A 48 2.01 -3.42 -2.58
N GLN A 49 1.98 -4.59 -1.94
CA GLN A 49 0.97 -4.88 -0.93
C GLN A 49 1.25 -4.09 0.36
N PRO A 50 0.20 -3.61 1.04
CA PRO A 50 0.38 -3.03 2.36
C PRO A 50 1.05 -4.04 3.30
N GLY A 51 2.08 -3.62 4.03
CA GLY A 51 2.83 -4.48 4.95
C GLY A 51 4.05 -5.18 4.35
N THR A 52 4.27 -5.13 3.03
CA THR A 52 5.50 -5.67 2.41
C THR A 52 6.61 -4.64 2.27
N HIS A 53 6.37 -3.40 2.68
CA HIS A 53 7.36 -2.33 2.61
C HIS A 53 8.51 -2.61 3.59
N ARG A 54 9.74 -2.48 3.10
CA ARG A 54 10.97 -2.64 3.89
C ARG A 54 11.88 -1.43 3.69
N TRP A 55 12.64 -1.07 4.71
CA TRP A 55 13.76 -0.14 4.57
C TRP A 55 15.06 -0.91 4.34
N LEU A 56 16.04 -0.26 3.70
CA LEU A 56 17.37 -0.81 3.43
C LEU A 56 18.41 0.20 3.90
N PHE A 57 19.29 -0.20 4.83
CA PHE A 57 20.57 0.48 5.06
C PHE A 57 21.67 -0.32 4.40
N TYR A 58 22.60 0.37 3.75
CA TYR A 58 23.76 -0.27 3.15
C TYR A 58 24.99 0.60 3.35
N ALA A 59 26.15 -0.04 3.48
CA ALA A 59 27.45 0.59 3.47
C ALA A 59 28.04 0.44 2.05
N TYR A 60 28.38 1.56 1.43
CA TYR A 60 28.90 1.61 0.07
C TYR A 60 30.36 2.07 0.06
N ASP A 61 31.25 1.23 -0.50
CA ASP A 61 32.62 1.60 -0.77
C ASP A 61 32.70 2.29 -2.13
N ARG A 62 33.05 3.58 -2.11
CA ARG A 62 33.12 4.42 -3.31
C ARG A 62 34.34 4.12 -4.18
N LEU A 63 35.45 3.66 -3.60
CA LEU A 63 36.67 3.33 -4.34
C LEU A 63 36.48 2.04 -5.14
N ARG A 64 35.88 1.03 -4.50
CA ARG A 64 35.61 -0.27 -5.12
C ARG A 64 34.29 -0.31 -5.90
N LYS A 65 33.44 0.71 -5.71
CA LYS A 65 32.08 0.81 -6.27
C LYS A 65 31.19 -0.38 -5.88
N THR A 66 31.36 -0.92 -4.66
CA THR A 66 30.63 -2.09 -4.18
C THR A 66 29.94 -1.84 -2.84
N VAL A 67 28.85 -2.58 -2.60
CA VAL A 67 28.19 -2.62 -1.29
C VAL A 67 28.94 -3.61 -0.40
N VAL A 68 29.47 -3.14 0.73
CA VAL A 68 30.27 -3.96 1.66
C VAL A 68 29.43 -4.60 2.76
N ALA A 69 28.29 -4.00 3.09
CA ALA A 69 27.32 -4.52 4.05
C ALA A 69 25.93 -3.97 3.74
N HIS A 70 24.89 -4.72 4.06
CA HIS A 70 23.51 -4.27 3.95
C HIS A 70 22.62 -4.92 5.01
N VAL A 71 21.56 -4.22 5.39
CA VAL A 71 20.54 -4.72 6.32
C VAL A 71 19.16 -4.23 5.88
N PHE A 72 18.19 -5.15 5.89
CA PHE A 72 16.78 -4.86 5.60
C PHE A 72 15.98 -4.86 6.91
N GLY A 73 15.07 -3.90 7.08
CA GLY A 73 14.09 -3.91 8.16
C GLY A 73 12.67 -3.67 7.67
N GLU A 74 11.67 -4.04 8.48
CA GLU A 74 10.27 -3.80 8.15
C GLU A 74 9.91 -2.32 8.25
N ARG A 75 9.09 -1.85 7.32
CA ARG A 75 8.53 -0.50 7.35
C ARG A 75 7.06 -0.63 7.71
N THR A 76 6.77 -0.63 9.01
CA THR A 76 5.40 -0.78 9.52
C THR A 76 4.54 0.40 9.05
N THR A 77 3.40 0.08 8.43
CA THR A 77 2.40 1.04 7.93
C THR A 77 1.52 1.64 9.04
N VAL A 78 1.80 1.37 10.32
CA VAL A 78 1.18 2.06 11.47
C VAL A 78 1.77 3.48 11.58
N MET A 79 1.49 4.30 10.58
CA MET A 79 1.54 5.75 10.67
C MET A 79 0.11 6.30 10.65
N LEU A 80 -0.69 5.90 11.63
CA LEU A 80 -1.74 6.73 12.22
C LEU A 80 -1.79 6.43 13.73
N PRO A 81 -0.91 7.02 14.56
CA PRO A 81 -1.38 7.41 15.88
C PRO A 81 -2.46 8.47 15.64
N THR A 82 -3.71 8.10 15.84
CA THR A 82 -4.75 9.07 16.16
C THR A 82 -4.28 9.81 17.42
N TYR A 83 -3.78 11.04 17.25
CA TYR A 83 -3.77 12.04 18.31
C TYR A 83 -4.93 13.00 18.07
#